data_AF-A0A5C6HMS4-F1
#
_entry.id   AF-A0A5C6HMS4-F1
#
_cell.length_a   1.000
_cell.length_b   1.000
_cell.length_c   1.000
_cell.angle_alpha   90.00
_cell.angle_beta   90.00
_cell.angle_gamma   90.00
#
_symmetry.space_group_name_H-M   'P 1'
#
loop_
_entity.id
_entity.type
_entity.pdbx_description
1 polymer ?
#
loop_
_entity_poly.entity_id
_entity_poly.type
_entity_poly.pdbx_seq_one_letter_code
_entity_poly.pdbx_strand_id
1 'polypeptide(L)'
;MALLNITPQTKIGEMLEAYPALEDTLLKLSPSFAKLKNPILRKTIARVVSLRQAAEVGKVDLGTMVAELRKAAGLNRDTESGDLAKAGAESISLNLPEPVWLMDYDLSQAIVFDARSVIEEGGSPLNEILSRVKRLGEGEVMLLLTPFVPVPVIELVLSKGYLSWSKQEGETIQTFFRKK
;
A
#
# COMPACT_ATOMS: atom_id res chain seq x y z
N MET A 1 3.54 -22.11 1.48
CA MET A 1 2.79 -21.20 2.36
C MET A 1 2.47 -19.95 1.56
N ALA A 2 1.19 -19.65 1.35
CA ALA A 2 0.78 -18.54 0.49
C ALA A 2 0.98 -17.21 1.24
N LEU A 3 1.92 -16.40 0.76
CA LEU A 3 2.14 -15.03 1.22
C LEU A 3 0.99 -14.14 0.72
N LEU A 4 -0.16 -14.20 1.39
CA LEU A 4 -1.26 -13.29 1.11
C LEU A 4 -0.87 -11.90 1.66
N ASN A 5 -0.70 -10.92 0.77
CA ASN A 5 -0.53 -9.53 1.17
C ASN A 5 -1.85 -8.99 1.75
N ILE A 6 -1.83 -8.61 3.02
CA ILE A 6 -2.97 -8.01 3.70
C ILE A 6 -3.09 -6.55 3.25
N THR A 7 -4.15 -6.24 2.48
CA THR A 7 -4.49 -4.91 1.98
C THR A 7 -5.89 -4.52 2.45
N PRO A 8 -6.28 -3.23 2.43
CA PRO A 8 -7.65 -2.82 2.76
C PRO A 8 -8.76 -3.52 1.96
N GLN A 9 -8.44 -3.97 0.75
CA GLN A 9 -9.37 -4.67 -0.14
C GLN A 9 -9.41 -6.18 0.13
N THR A 10 -8.46 -6.72 0.90
CA THR A 10 -8.41 -8.14 1.24
C THR A 10 -9.66 -8.54 2.00
N LYS A 11 -10.27 -9.65 1.59
CA LYS A 11 -11.45 -10.20 2.24
C LYS A 11 -11.06 -10.87 3.54
N ILE A 12 -11.87 -10.65 4.59
CA ILE A 12 -11.61 -11.24 5.91
C ILE A 12 -11.54 -12.77 5.82
N GLY A 13 -12.40 -13.40 5.01
CA GLY A 13 -12.46 -14.85 4.85
C GLY A 13 -11.19 -15.41 4.23
N GLU A 14 -10.71 -14.79 3.16
CA GLU A 14 -9.45 -15.16 2.50
C GLU A 14 -8.24 -14.97 3.42
N MET A 15 -8.24 -13.87 4.20
CA MET A 15 -7.21 -13.61 5.19
C MET A 15 -7.22 -14.65 6.32
N LEU A 16 -8.38 -15.03 6.85
CA LEU A 16 -8.50 -16.02 7.93
C LEU A 16 -8.25 -17.45 7.44
N GLU A 17 -8.48 -17.74 6.16
CA GLU A 17 -8.06 -19.00 5.53
C GLU A 17 -6.53 -19.09 5.43
N ALA A 18 -5.88 -17.98 5.07
CA ALA A 18 -4.41 -17.91 5.00
C ALA A 18 -3.75 -17.81 6.38
N TYR A 19 -4.37 -17.09 7.32
CA TYR A 19 -3.86 -16.80 8.66
C TYR A 19 -4.95 -16.95 9.73
N PRO A 20 -5.25 -18.18 10.17
CA PRO A 20 -6.27 -18.43 11.20
C PRO A 20 -5.98 -17.73 12.53
N ALA A 21 -4.70 -17.50 12.85
CA ALA A 21 -4.25 -16.84 14.07
C ALA A 21 -4.65 -15.35 14.17
N LEU A 22 -5.06 -14.72 13.06
CA LEU A 22 -5.51 -13.31 13.06
C LEU A 22 -6.92 -13.13 13.62
N GLU A 23 -7.66 -14.22 13.84
CA GLU A 23 -9.01 -14.19 14.42
C GLU A 23 -9.01 -13.55 15.82
N ASP A 24 -8.03 -13.90 16.66
CA ASP A 24 -7.88 -13.32 18.00
C ASP A 24 -7.46 -11.85 17.96
N THR A 25 -6.67 -11.45 16.97
CA THR A 25 -6.27 -10.05 16.76
C THR A 25 -7.45 -9.18 16.36
N LEU A 26 -8.33 -9.67 15.46
CA LEU A 26 -9.57 -8.98 15.11
C LEU A 26 -10.47 -8.77 16.33
N LEU A 27 -10.63 -9.80 17.15
CA LEU A 27 -11.41 -9.74 18.39
C LEU A 27 -10.88 -8.69 19.38
N LYS A 28 -9.55 -8.52 19.47
CA LYS A 28 -8.92 -7.47 20.29
C LYS A 28 -9.15 -6.06 19.74
N LEU A 29 -9.20 -5.91 18.41
CA LEU A 29 -9.40 -4.61 17.75
C LEU A 29 -10.83 -4.09 17.92
N SER A 30 -11.84 -4.95 17.83
CA SER A 30 -13.22 -4.56 18.13
C SER A 30 -14.09 -5.76 18.52
N PRO A 31 -14.93 -5.62 19.56
CA PRO A 31 -15.90 -6.66 19.93
C PRO A 31 -16.93 -6.93 18.82
N SER A 32 -17.09 -6.02 17.85
CA SER A 32 -17.93 -6.22 16.65
C SER A 32 -17.52 -7.45 15.83
N PHE A 33 -16.25 -7.88 15.93
CA PHE A 33 -15.72 -9.07 15.24
C PHE A 33 -16.03 -10.39 15.97
N ALA A 34 -16.62 -10.36 17.17
CA ALA A 34 -16.99 -11.59 17.89
C ALA A 34 -17.98 -12.47 17.12
N LYS A 35 -18.78 -11.89 16.22
CA LYS A 35 -19.71 -12.62 15.35
C LYS A 35 -18.98 -13.51 14.34
N LEU A 36 -17.70 -13.26 14.05
CA LEU A 36 -16.87 -14.08 13.16
C LEU A 36 -16.42 -15.41 13.78
N LYS A 37 -16.52 -15.59 15.11
CA LYS A 37 -16.28 -16.90 15.77
C LYS A 37 -17.27 -17.97 15.31
N ASN A 38 -18.50 -17.57 15.00
CA ASN A 38 -19.54 -18.51 14.59
C ASN A 38 -19.18 -19.04 13.18
N PRO A 39 -18.93 -20.37 13.01
CA PRO A 39 -18.53 -20.96 11.73
C PRO A 39 -19.48 -20.65 10.56
N ILE A 40 -20.77 -20.49 10.86
CA ILE A 40 -21.80 -20.19 9.87
C ILE A 40 -21.68 -18.73 9.42
N LEU A 41 -21.60 -17.78 10.37
CA LEU A 41 -21.44 -16.35 10.06
C LEU A 41 -20.09 -16.05 9.39
N ARG A 42 -19.04 -16.79 9.76
CA ARG A 42 -17.72 -16.74 9.12
C ARG A 42 -17.82 -17.06 7.64
N LYS A 43 -18.54 -18.12 7.25
CA LYS A 43 -18.71 -18.48 5.83
C LYS A 43 -19.54 -17.45 5.04
N THR A 44 -20.49 -16.79 5.70
CA THR A 44 -21.43 -15.87 5.02
C THR A 44 -20.89 -14.44 4.93
N ILE A 45 -20.37 -13.89 6.03
CA ILE A 45 -19.96 -12.48 6.14
C ILE A 45 -18.49 -12.31 5.74
N ALA A 46 -17.60 -13.19 6.18
CA ALA A 46 -16.16 -13.02 5.92
C ALA A 46 -15.79 -13.18 4.43
N ARG A 47 -16.62 -13.90 3.65
CA ARG A 47 -16.41 -14.08 2.20
C ARG A 47 -16.72 -12.82 1.37
N VAL A 48 -17.50 -11.90 1.93
CA VAL A 48 -18.02 -10.73 1.21
C VAL A 48 -17.42 -9.43 1.75
N VAL A 49 -17.10 -9.38 3.05
CA VAL A 49 -16.61 -8.18 3.72
C VAL A 49 -15.09 -8.02 3.56
N SER A 50 -14.67 -6.88 3.03
CA SER A 50 -13.26 -6.46 2.97
C SER A 50 -12.79 -5.87 4.30
N LEU A 51 -11.48 -5.81 4.54
CA LEU A 51 -10.92 -5.15 5.72
C LEU A 51 -11.32 -3.67 5.84
N ARG A 52 -11.51 -2.97 4.71
CA ARG A 52 -12.08 -1.61 4.68
C ARG A 52 -13.48 -1.56 5.29
N GLN A 53 -14.39 -2.41 4.81
CA GLN A 53 -15.76 -2.46 5.32
C GLN A 53 -15.82 -2.95 6.78
N ALA A 54 -14.89 -3.84 7.14
CA ALA A 54 -14.70 -4.31 8.50
C ALA A 54 -14.33 -3.16 9.46
N ALA A 55 -13.41 -2.30 9.04
CA ALA A 55 -12.96 -1.14 9.80
C ALA A 55 -14.12 -0.14 10.01
N GLU A 56 -14.91 0.13 8.97
CA GLU A 56 -16.11 0.99 9.04
C GLU A 56 -17.16 0.45 10.01
N VAL A 57 -17.49 -0.85 9.92
CA VAL A 57 -18.47 -1.50 10.82
C VAL A 57 -17.94 -1.62 12.24
N GLY A 58 -16.63 -1.83 12.40
CA GLY A 58 -15.95 -1.92 13.69
C GLY A 58 -15.69 -0.57 14.36
N LYS A 59 -15.88 0.55 13.65
CA LYS A 59 -15.42 1.90 14.02
C LYS A 59 -13.93 1.94 14.38
N VAL A 60 -13.13 1.15 13.68
CA VAL A 60 -11.68 1.08 13.86
C VAL A 60 -11.02 1.83 12.72
N ASP A 61 -9.94 2.54 12.99
CA ASP A 61 -9.12 3.15 11.94
C ASP A 61 -8.53 2.06 11.03
N LEU A 62 -8.75 2.21 9.72
CA LEU A 62 -8.36 1.23 8.71
C LEU A 62 -6.84 1.06 8.64
N GLY A 63 -6.08 2.14 8.77
CA GLY A 63 -4.62 2.11 8.75
C GLY A 63 -4.08 1.30 9.93
N THR A 64 -4.59 1.60 11.13
CA THR A 64 -4.25 0.91 12.37
C THR A 64 -4.62 -0.58 12.33
N MET A 65 -5.82 -0.90 11.81
CA MET A 65 -6.28 -2.28 11.66
C MET A 65 -5.36 -3.09 10.73
N VAL A 66 -5.01 -2.54 9.57
CA VAL A 66 -4.13 -3.24 8.61
C VAL A 66 -2.71 -3.40 9.17
N ALA A 67 -2.18 -2.40 9.86
CA ALA A 67 -0.86 -2.46 10.49
C ALA A 67 -0.79 -3.56 11.56
N GLU A 68 -1.77 -3.61 12.47
CA GLU A 68 -1.84 -4.63 13.53
C GLU A 68 -2.02 -6.05 12.96
N LEU A 69 -2.84 -6.21 11.92
CA LEU A 69 -3.01 -7.50 11.24
C LEU A 69 -1.75 -7.96 10.53
N ARG A 70 -1.02 -7.05 9.87
CA ARG A 70 0.28 -7.36 9.25
C ARG A 70 1.32 -7.75 10.30
N LYS A 71 1.36 -7.04 11.42
CA LYS A 71 2.22 -7.35 12.55
C LYS A 71 1.93 -8.74 13.10
N ALA A 72 0.67 -9.05 13.38
CA ALA A 72 0.25 -10.35 13.89
C ALA A 72 0.45 -11.50 12.88
N ALA A 73 0.43 -11.21 11.57
CA ALA A 73 0.67 -12.19 10.51
C ALA A 73 2.16 -12.49 10.28
N GLY A 74 3.08 -11.81 10.99
CA GLY A 74 4.52 -11.86 10.68
C GLY A 74 4.86 -11.23 9.33
N LEU A 75 3.95 -10.44 8.76
CA LEU A 75 4.17 -9.63 7.56
C LEU A 75 4.84 -8.30 7.90
N ASN A 76 4.90 -7.94 9.19
CA ASN A 76 6.05 -7.17 9.66
C ASN A 76 7.27 -8.06 9.47
N ARG A 77 7.92 -7.90 8.32
CA ARG A 77 9.34 -8.14 8.25
C ARG A 77 9.92 -7.19 9.29
N ASP A 78 10.21 -7.71 10.48
CA ASP A 78 11.04 -7.02 11.45
C ASP A 78 12.26 -6.50 10.69
N THR A 79 12.28 -5.19 10.51
CA THR A 79 13.37 -4.29 10.89
C THR A 79 14.74 -4.94 11.17
N GLU A 80 15.24 -5.76 10.24
CA GLU A 80 16.67 -6.08 10.05
C GLU A 80 17.13 -5.64 8.64
N SER A 81 16.57 -4.53 8.18
CA SER A 81 17.10 -3.72 7.08
C SER A 81 16.72 -2.29 7.39
N GLY A 82 17.46 -1.68 8.32
CA GLY A 82 17.21 -0.32 8.84
C GLY A 82 17.14 0.77 7.78
N ASP A 83 17.60 0.51 6.56
CA ASP A 83 17.55 1.45 5.44
C ASP A 83 16.30 1.29 4.54
N LEU A 84 15.73 0.09 4.41
CA LEU A 84 14.59 -0.14 3.51
C LEU A 84 13.25 0.24 4.13
N ALA A 85 13.08 0.01 5.44
CA ALA A 85 11.87 0.42 6.16
C ALA A 85 11.78 1.93 6.36
N LYS A 86 12.93 2.60 6.59
CA LYS A 86 13.02 4.06 6.59
C LYS A 86 12.75 4.63 5.21
N ALA A 87 13.39 4.12 4.16
CA ALA A 87 13.11 4.55 2.79
C ALA A 87 11.64 4.34 2.40
N GLY A 88 11.01 3.24 2.82
CA GLY A 88 9.57 3.01 2.62
C GLY A 88 8.68 4.03 3.33
N ALA A 89 8.91 4.24 4.63
CA ALA A 89 8.16 5.23 5.41
C ALA A 89 8.38 6.66 4.90
N GLU A 90 9.59 6.94 4.39
CA GLU A 90 9.94 8.23 3.80
C GLU A 90 9.32 8.41 2.40
N SER A 91 9.29 7.39 1.57
CA SER A 91 8.66 7.51 0.24
C SER A 91 7.14 7.62 0.30
N ILE A 92 6.50 7.09 1.36
CA ILE A 92 5.03 7.13 1.54
C ILE A 92 4.56 8.44 2.18
N SER A 93 5.41 9.11 2.96
CA SER A 93 5.05 10.30 3.72
C SER A 93 5.04 11.55 2.83
N LEU A 94 3.92 12.26 2.80
CA LEU A 94 3.69 13.41 1.91
C LEU A 94 4.34 14.72 2.38
N ASN A 95 4.86 14.76 3.61
CA ASN A 95 5.37 15.96 4.27
C ASN A 95 6.90 15.98 4.36
N LEU A 96 7.58 15.18 3.55
CA LEU A 96 9.04 15.10 3.59
C LEU A 96 9.69 16.14 2.69
N PRO A 97 10.87 16.66 3.10
CA PRO A 97 11.62 17.57 2.27
C PRO A 97 11.95 16.89 0.94
N GLU A 98 11.93 17.68 -0.12
CA GLU A 98 12.26 17.22 -1.46
C GLU A 98 13.70 16.66 -1.48
N PRO A 99 13.93 15.48 -2.07
CA PRO A 99 15.24 14.86 -2.03
C PRO A 99 16.21 15.52 -3.01
N VAL A 100 17.50 15.52 -2.66
CA VAL A 100 18.58 16.16 -3.44
C VAL A 100 18.59 15.70 -4.90
N TRP A 101 18.31 14.42 -5.15
CA TRP A 101 18.30 13.85 -6.50
C TRP A 101 17.18 14.40 -7.39
N LEU A 102 16.15 15.03 -6.81
CA LEU A 102 15.06 15.70 -7.53
C LEU A 102 15.29 17.21 -7.60
N MET A 103 15.91 17.81 -6.57
CA MET A 103 16.26 19.25 -6.55
C MET A 103 17.17 19.64 -7.72
N ASP A 104 18.13 18.80 -8.08
CA ASP A 104 19.05 19.04 -9.20
C ASP A 104 18.49 18.53 -10.55
N TYR A 105 17.28 17.98 -10.58
CA TYR A 105 16.67 17.40 -11.77
C TYR A 105 15.77 18.41 -12.50
N ASP A 106 15.95 18.53 -13.81
CA ASP A 106 15.03 19.29 -14.65
C ASP A 106 13.71 18.53 -14.84
N LEU A 107 12.69 18.93 -14.06
CA LEU A 107 11.36 18.34 -14.09
C LEU A 107 10.70 18.38 -15.48
N SER A 108 11.13 19.26 -16.39
CA SER A 108 10.62 19.28 -17.77
C SER A 108 10.97 18.00 -18.56
N GLN A 109 12.02 17.30 -18.14
CA GLN A 109 12.46 16.02 -18.71
C GLN A 109 11.82 14.81 -18.01
N ALA A 110 10.97 15.02 -16.99
CA ALA A 110 10.33 13.92 -16.29
C ALA A 110 9.34 13.18 -17.20
N ILE A 111 9.38 11.85 -17.16
CA ILE A 111 8.40 11.02 -17.86
C ILE A 111 7.11 11.04 -17.05
N VAL A 112 6.13 11.81 -17.51
CA VAL A 112 4.85 11.95 -16.82
C VAL A 112 3.91 10.80 -17.19
N PHE A 113 3.28 10.21 -16.18
CA PHE A 113 2.19 9.26 -16.34
C PHE A 113 1.03 9.63 -15.42
N ASP A 114 -0.08 10.03 -16.04
CA ASP A 114 -1.32 10.29 -15.31
C ASP A 114 -2.15 9.01 -15.24
N ALA A 115 -2.32 8.50 -14.02
CA ALA A 115 -3.09 7.30 -13.75
C ALA A 115 -4.47 7.61 -13.16
N ARG A 116 -4.84 8.89 -12.98
CA ARG A 116 -6.10 9.29 -12.33
C ARG A 116 -7.31 8.76 -13.08
N SER A 117 -7.39 8.99 -14.39
CA SER A 117 -8.54 8.53 -15.20
C SER A 117 -8.74 7.01 -15.13
N VAL A 118 -7.66 6.23 -15.24
CA VAL A 118 -7.74 4.76 -15.14
C VAL A 118 -8.24 4.32 -13.76
N ILE A 119 -7.83 5.00 -12.68
CA ILE A 119 -8.26 4.70 -11.31
C ILE A 119 -9.72 5.13 -11.09
N GLU A 120 -10.12 6.29 -11.60
CA GLU A 120 -11.48 6.83 -11.51
C GLU A 120 -12.51 5.94 -12.24
N GLU A 121 -12.09 5.33 -13.35
CA GLU A 121 -12.87 4.32 -14.09
C GLU A 121 -12.90 2.94 -13.40
N GLY A 122 -12.23 2.78 -12.25
CA GLY A 122 -12.15 1.53 -11.50
C GLY A 122 -11.12 0.52 -12.03
N GLY A 123 -10.27 0.93 -12.97
CA GLY A 123 -9.16 0.14 -13.50
C GLY A 123 -7.94 0.08 -12.57
N SER A 124 -6.98 -0.77 -12.90
CA SER A 124 -5.71 -0.90 -12.16
C SER A 124 -4.52 -0.51 -13.03
N PRO A 125 -3.84 0.62 -12.75
CA PRO A 125 -2.67 1.06 -13.52
C PRO A 125 -1.37 0.36 -13.10
N LEU A 126 -1.41 -0.57 -12.15
CA LEU A 126 -0.22 -1.14 -11.50
C LEU A 126 0.80 -1.71 -12.49
N ASN A 127 0.36 -2.58 -13.40
CA ASN A 127 1.26 -3.23 -14.36
C ASN A 127 1.90 -2.23 -15.32
N GLU A 128 1.17 -1.19 -15.70
CA GLU A 128 1.67 -0.14 -16.58
C GLU A 128 2.71 0.72 -15.86
N ILE A 129 2.45 1.12 -14.62
CA ILE A 129 3.39 1.87 -13.79
C ILE A 129 4.70 1.09 -13.66
N LEU A 130 4.63 -0.17 -13.25
CA LEU A 130 5.82 -1.01 -13.07
C LEU A 130 6.59 -1.22 -14.38
N SER A 131 5.89 -1.35 -15.50
CA SER A 131 6.52 -1.49 -16.81
C SER A 131 7.24 -0.21 -17.23
N ARG A 132 6.68 0.97 -16.92
CA ARG A 132 7.30 2.28 -17.18
C ARG A 132 8.50 2.50 -16.28
N VAL A 133 8.39 2.26 -14.98
CA VAL A 133 9.51 2.35 -14.02
C VAL A 133 10.67 1.43 -14.44
N LYS A 134 10.37 0.22 -14.93
CA LYS A 134 11.40 -0.70 -15.42
C LYS A 134 12.18 -0.17 -16.63
N ARG A 135 11.54 0.65 -17.47
CA ARG A 135 12.14 1.24 -18.68
C ARG A 135 12.96 2.50 -18.42
N LEU A 136 12.92 3.06 -17.20
CA LEU A 136 13.72 4.25 -16.87
C LEU A 136 15.20 4.00 -17.15
N GLY A 137 15.84 4.93 -17.85
CA GLY A 137 17.28 5.02 -18.04
C GLY A 137 18.02 5.46 -16.78
N GLU A 138 19.34 5.54 -16.85
CA GLU A 138 20.12 6.19 -15.79
C GLU A 138 19.83 7.69 -15.77
N GLY A 139 19.59 8.24 -14.58
CA GLY A 139 19.26 9.66 -14.41
C GLY A 139 17.81 10.03 -14.73
N GLU A 140 17.04 9.19 -15.43
CA GLU A 140 15.64 9.48 -15.75
C GLU A 140 14.73 9.39 -14.52
N VAL A 141 13.80 10.33 -14.43
CA VAL A 141 12.77 10.37 -13.39
C VAL A 141 11.39 10.19 -14.04
N MET A 142 10.57 9.34 -13.44
CA MET A 142 9.15 9.24 -13.76
C MET A 142 8.33 10.00 -12.72
N LEU A 143 7.37 10.80 -13.18
CA LEU A 143 6.34 11.43 -12.35
C LEU A 143 5.01 10.69 -12.56
N LEU A 144 4.50 10.08 -11.50
CA LEU A 144 3.18 9.45 -11.44
C LEU A 144 2.17 10.39 -10.78
N LEU A 145 1.03 10.60 -11.43
CA LEU A 145 -0.12 11.33 -10.87
C LEU A 145 -1.22 10.35 -10.46
N THR A 146 -1.63 10.37 -9.19
CA THR A 146 -2.69 9.52 -8.64
C THR A 146 -3.60 10.30 -7.70
N PRO A 147 -4.86 9.88 -7.48
CA PRO A 147 -5.77 10.55 -6.55
C PRO A 147 -5.47 10.22 -5.08
N PHE A 148 -4.56 9.28 -4.80
CA PHE A 148 -4.12 8.88 -3.46
C PHE A 148 -2.69 8.30 -3.52
N VAL A 149 -2.07 8.12 -2.36
CA VAL A 149 -0.70 7.59 -2.25
C VAL A 149 -0.65 6.13 -2.72
N PRO A 150 0.14 5.80 -3.76
CA PRO A 150 0.17 4.46 -4.33
C PRO A 150 1.11 3.54 -3.55
N VAL A 151 0.82 3.30 -2.27
CA VAL A 151 1.68 2.52 -1.35
C VAL A 151 2.18 1.18 -1.94
N PRO A 152 1.33 0.34 -2.56
CA PRO A 152 1.80 -0.93 -3.12
C PRO A 152 2.83 -0.76 -4.24
N VAL A 153 2.72 0.32 -5.02
CA VAL A 153 3.67 0.64 -6.10
C VAL A 153 5.00 1.06 -5.47
N ILE A 154 4.96 1.96 -4.49
CA ILE A 154 6.15 2.46 -3.79
C ILE A 154 6.93 1.30 -3.17
N GLU A 155 6.25 0.44 -2.40
CA GLU A 155 6.87 -0.75 -1.78
C GLU A 155 7.52 -1.66 -2.84
N LEU A 156 6.84 -1.92 -3.97
CA LEU A 156 7.40 -2.74 -5.04
C LEU A 156 8.62 -2.11 -5.69
N VAL A 157 8.57 -0.81 -5.97
CA VAL A 157 9.63 -0.07 -6.65
C VAL A 157 10.88 0.02 -5.76
N LEU A 158 10.70 0.31 -4.47
CA LEU A 158 11.78 0.28 -3.49
C LEU A 158 12.41 -1.12 -3.35
N SER A 159 11.59 -2.18 -3.33
CA SER A 159 12.09 -3.56 -3.26
C SER A 159 12.94 -3.96 -4.47
N LYS A 160 12.77 -3.28 -5.61
CA LYS A 160 13.53 -3.48 -6.84
C LYS A 160 14.78 -2.60 -6.93
N GLY A 161 15.11 -1.84 -5.88
CA GLY A 161 16.32 -1.02 -5.81
C GLY A 161 16.16 0.36 -6.46
N TYR A 162 14.95 0.84 -6.66
CA TYR A 162 14.69 2.21 -7.11
C TYR A 162 14.52 3.16 -5.92
N LEU A 163 14.54 4.46 -6.20
CA LEU A 163 14.18 5.54 -5.29
C LEU A 163 12.75 5.98 -5.55
N SER A 164 12.08 6.43 -4.49
CA SER A 164 10.74 7.00 -4.59
C SER A 164 10.58 8.16 -3.63
N TRP A 165 9.78 9.15 -4.01
CA TRP A 165 9.37 10.25 -3.15
C TRP A 165 7.98 10.73 -3.58
N SER A 166 7.11 11.04 -2.62
CA SER A 166 5.75 11.50 -2.89
C SER A 166 5.50 12.86 -2.24
N LYS A 167 4.78 13.72 -2.94
CA LYS A 167 4.20 14.95 -2.39
C LYS A 167 2.74 15.09 -2.79
N GLN A 168 2.01 15.87 -2.02
CA GLN A 168 0.65 16.27 -2.36
C GLN A 168 0.66 17.65 -3.03
N GLU A 169 0.01 17.76 -4.18
CA GLU A 169 -0.20 18.99 -4.92
C GLU A 169 -1.71 19.16 -5.16
N GLY A 170 -2.36 19.96 -4.32
CA GLY A 170 -3.82 20.07 -4.30
C GLY A 170 -4.51 18.75 -3.97
N GLU A 171 -5.38 18.27 -4.87
CA GLU A 171 -6.08 16.99 -4.76
C GLU A 171 -5.31 15.82 -5.41
N THR A 172 -4.16 16.11 -6.03
CA THR A 172 -3.35 15.10 -6.73
C THR A 172 -2.12 14.73 -5.93
N ILE A 173 -1.84 13.43 -5.84
CA ILE A 173 -0.58 12.91 -5.32
C ILE A 173 0.40 12.78 -6.47
N GLN A 174 1.54 13.44 -6.33
CA GLN A 174 2.67 13.33 -7.22
C GLN A 174 3.68 12.36 -6.61
N THR A 175 3.95 11.24 -7.29
CA THR A 175 4.96 10.27 -6.86
C THR A 175 6.06 10.19 -7.90
N PHE A 176 7.29 10.46 -7.48
CA PHE A 176 8.47 10.43 -8.30
C PHE A 176 9.18 9.09 -8.11
N PHE A 177 9.67 8.51 -9.21
CA PHE A 177 10.48 7.30 -9.23
C PHE A 177 11.76 7.54 -10.01
N ARG A 178 12.89 7.06 -9.48
CA ARG A 178 14.20 7.13 -10.14
C ARG A 178 14.97 5.84 -9.90
N LYS A 179 15.86 5.44 -10.80
CA LYS A 179 16.87 4.41 -10.48
C LYS A 179 17.83 4.94 -9.41
N LYS A 180 18.27 4.06 -8.51
CA LYS A 180 19.39 4.37 -7.60
C LYS A 180 20.66 4.65 -8.37
#